data_AF-A0A9Q6IHL6-F1
#
_entry.id   AF-A0A9Q6IHL6-F1
#
_cell.length_a   1.000
_cell.length_b   1.000
_cell.length_c   1.000
_cell.angle_alpha   90.00
_cell.angle_beta   90.00
_cell.angle_gamma   90.00
#
_symmetry.space_group_name_H-M   'P 1'
#
loop_
_entity.id
_entity.type
_entity.pdbx_description
1 polymer ?
#
loop_
_entity_poly.entity_id
_entity_poly.type
_entity_poly.pdbx_seq_one_letter_code
_entity_poly.pdbx_strand_id
1 'polypeptide(L)'
;MLRTQAAGLALLLAAASQTLQAAAQQDYWYVQTSVYTNHWSNDPDHNNHQDLIGLERNYADGQLWGVSTFRNSFSQRSYYAYLGKAWEHADWPVYAKLSGGLIQGYKGDYKDKIPLNHFGVAPVLIPAVGVHYGPVGTELVVLGAAAVMVNVGYRF
;
A
#
# COMPACT_ATOMS: atom_id res chain seq x y z
N MET A 1 36.99 51.17 11.31
CA MET A 1 35.76 51.24 10.50
C MET A 1 35.11 49.86 10.49
N LEU A 2 34.16 49.61 11.40
CA LEU A 2 33.43 48.34 11.50
C LEU A 2 32.25 48.37 10.54
N ARG A 3 32.21 47.46 9.55
CA ARG A 3 31.05 47.25 8.69
C ARG A 3 30.49 45.85 8.91
N THR A 4 29.44 45.82 9.75
CA THR A 4 28.24 44.99 9.65
C THR A 4 28.30 43.80 8.69
N GLN A 5 28.63 42.62 9.23
CA GLN A 5 28.27 41.32 8.67
C GLN A 5 27.45 40.56 9.71
N ALA A 6 26.17 40.89 9.86
CA ALA A 6 25.30 40.22 10.84
C ALA A 6 23.91 39.88 10.30
N ALA A 7 23.70 39.92 8.98
CA ALA A 7 22.38 39.62 8.39
C ALA A 7 22.30 38.25 7.68
N GLY A 8 23.41 37.61 7.37
CA GLY A 8 23.42 36.34 6.61
C GLY A 8 23.22 35.08 7.45
N LEU A 9 23.60 35.10 8.74
CA LEU A 9 23.54 33.91 9.60
C LEU A 9 22.15 33.64 10.19
N ALA A 10 21.29 34.66 10.30
CA ALA A 10 19.96 34.52 10.88
C ALA A 10 18.97 33.81 9.94
N LEU A 11 19.14 33.95 8.62
CA LEU A 11 18.29 33.30 7.61
C LEU A 11 18.63 31.81 7.40
N LEU A 12 19.88 31.40 7.67
CA LEU A 12 20.29 29.99 7.60
C LEU A 12 19.92 29.20 8.86
N LEU A 13 19.77 29.88 10.02
CA LEU A 13 19.29 29.24 11.25
C LEU A 13 17.76 29.12 11.30
N ALA A 14 17.01 30.00 10.62
CA ALA A 14 15.54 29.89 10.55
C ALA A 14 15.06 28.75 9.64
N ALA A 15 15.86 28.33 8.64
CA ALA A 15 15.55 27.18 7.79
C ALA A 15 15.83 25.83 8.48
N ALA A 16 16.70 25.81 9.50
CA ALA A 16 17.05 24.62 10.27
C ALA A 16 16.06 24.32 11.41
N SER A 17 15.15 25.25 11.76
CA SER A 17 14.15 25.07 12.82
C SER A 17 12.83 24.47 12.34
N GLN A 18 12.71 24.08 11.07
CA GLN A 18 11.54 23.35 10.56
C GLN A 18 11.65 21.83 10.75
N THR A 19 12.76 21.34 11.31
CA THR A 19 12.90 19.95 11.73
C THR A 19 12.33 19.82 13.14
N LEU A 20 11.13 19.22 13.24
CA LEU A 20 10.45 18.64 14.44
C LEU A 20 8.98 19.05 14.63
N GLN A 21 8.33 19.63 13.62
CA GLN A 21 6.88 19.44 13.51
C GLN A 21 6.69 18.14 12.72
N ALA A 22 6.01 17.14 13.28
CA ALA A 22 5.44 16.08 12.46
C ALA A 22 4.63 16.76 11.37
N ALA A 23 5.16 16.85 10.15
CA ALA A 23 4.44 17.45 9.05
C ALA A 23 3.14 16.67 8.95
N ALA A 24 2.01 17.34 9.16
CA ALA A 24 0.71 16.69 9.08
C ALA A 24 0.68 15.91 7.76
N GLN A 25 0.39 14.61 7.85
CA GLN A 25 0.30 13.70 6.71
C GLN A 25 -0.50 14.43 5.63
N GLN A 26 0.12 14.70 4.49
CA GLN A 26 -0.60 15.29 3.35
C GLN A 26 -1.28 14.17 2.60
N ASP A 27 -2.26 14.51 1.77
CA ASP A 27 -2.77 13.55 0.82
C ASP A 27 -1.69 13.21 -0.22
N TYR A 28 -1.61 11.95 -0.63
CA TYR A 28 -0.64 11.49 -1.63
C TYR A 28 -1.22 10.40 -2.52
N TRP A 29 -0.64 10.23 -3.70
CA TRP A 29 -0.84 9.06 -4.53
C TRP A 29 0.23 8.02 -4.21
N TYR A 30 -0.13 6.75 -4.26
CA TYR A 30 0.79 5.63 -4.07
C TYR A 30 0.65 4.66 -5.24
N VAL A 31 1.74 4.48 -5.99
CA VAL A 31 1.86 3.46 -7.02
C VAL A 31 2.67 2.30 -6.49
N GLN A 32 2.20 1.07 -6.67
CA GLN A 32 2.82 -0.11 -6.07
C GLN A 32 2.80 -1.35 -6.96
N THR A 33 3.75 -2.24 -6.71
CA THR A 33 3.84 -3.55 -7.36
C THR A 33 4.27 -4.66 -6.38
N SER A 34 3.90 -5.89 -6.69
CA SER A 34 4.28 -7.08 -5.91
C SER A 34 5.70 -7.52 -6.25
N VAL A 35 6.53 -7.76 -5.24
CA VAL A 35 7.90 -8.28 -5.40
C VAL A 35 8.08 -9.70 -4.88
N TYR A 36 7.17 -10.18 -4.04
CA TYR A 36 7.20 -11.53 -3.49
C TYR A 36 5.81 -11.97 -3.08
N THR A 37 5.49 -13.23 -3.30
CA THR A 37 4.28 -13.86 -2.76
C THR A 37 4.61 -15.28 -2.33
N ASN A 38 4.01 -15.68 -1.21
CA ASN A 38 4.08 -17.04 -0.72
C ASN A 38 2.70 -17.51 -0.29
N HIS A 39 2.24 -18.60 -0.90
CA HIS A 39 1.05 -19.31 -0.46
C HIS A 39 1.37 -20.11 0.80
N TRP A 40 0.43 -20.15 1.76
CA TRP A 40 0.62 -20.90 3.00
C TRP A 40 0.69 -22.41 2.77
N SER A 41 -0.11 -22.89 1.80
CA SER A 41 -0.10 -24.28 1.37
C SER A 41 0.79 -24.46 0.15
N ASN A 42 1.64 -25.49 0.20
CA ASN A 42 2.43 -25.94 -0.94
C ASN A 42 1.52 -26.67 -1.94
N ASP A 43 0.98 -25.93 -2.89
CA ASP A 43 0.29 -26.45 -4.07
C ASP A 43 1.10 -26.02 -5.30
N PRO A 44 1.62 -26.96 -6.12
CA PRO A 44 2.45 -26.63 -7.28
C PRO A 44 1.69 -25.82 -8.35
N ASP A 45 0.36 -25.83 -8.33
CA ASP A 45 -0.46 -25.08 -9.29
C ASP A 45 -0.62 -23.60 -8.89
N HIS A 46 -0.18 -23.21 -7.69
CA HIS A 46 -0.26 -21.82 -7.22
C HIS A 46 0.83 -20.92 -7.84
N ASN A 47 0.37 -19.86 -8.48
CA ASN A 47 1.21 -18.77 -8.98
C ASN A 47 1.74 -17.88 -7.84
N ASN A 48 3.06 -17.80 -7.67
CA ASN A 48 3.73 -16.89 -6.73
C ASN A 48 4.24 -15.57 -7.39
N HIS A 49 3.83 -15.30 -8.64
CA HIS A 49 4.19 -14.10 -9.39
C HIS A 49 2.92 -13.31 -9.77
N GLN A 50 2.48 -12.47 -8.84
CA GLN A 50 1.20 -11.77 -8.93
C GLN A 50 1.22 -10.67 -10.00
N ASP A 51 2.39 -10.15 -10.41
CA ASP A 51 2.50 -9.01 -11.33
C ASP A 51 1.50 -7.89 -10.98
N LEU A 52 1.40 -7.59 -9.68
CA LEU A 52 0.47 -6.59 -9.20
C LEU A 52 0.91 -5.22 -9.70
N ILE A 53 -0.05 -4.42 -10.17
CA ILE A 53 0.09 -2.98 -10.35
C ILE A 53 -1.09 -2.34 -9.64
N GLY A 54 -0.81 -1.46 -8.68
CA GLY A 54 -1.82 -0.77 -7.89
C GLY A 54 -1.62 0.74 -7.92
N LEU A 55 -2.74 1.46 -7.90
CA LEU A 55 -2.81 2.90 -7.68
C LEU A 55 -3.78 3.17 -6.52
N GLU A 56 -3.32 3.93 -5.55
CA GLU A 56 -4.06 4.25 -4.33
C GLU A 56 -3.97 5.75 -4.04
N ARG A 57 -5.10 6.38 -3.71
CA ARG A 57 -5.16 7.73 -3.17
C ARG A 57 -5.27 7.63 -1.67
N ASN A 58 -4.34 8.24 -0.95
CA ASN A 58 -4.32 8.33 0.50
C ASN A 58 -4.62 9.77 0.93
N TYR A 59 -5.42 9.92 1.97
CA TYR A 59 -5.79 11.20 2.56
C TYR A 59 -5.06 11.43 3.89
N ALA A 60 -4.94 12.70 4.29
CA ALA A 60 -4.30 13.14 5.52
C ALA A 60 -4.82 12.45 6.79
N ASP A 61 -6.10 12.06 6.81
CA ASP A 61 -6.75 11.38 7.93
C ASP A 61 -6.63 9.84 7.88
N GLY A 62 -5.83 9.34 6.94
CA GLY A 62 -5.59 7.92 6.68
C GLY A 62 -6.69 7.22 5.90
N GLN A 63 -7.77 7.89 5.50
CA GLN A 63 -8.71 7.28 4.55
C GLN A 63 -8.02 7.06 3.20
N LEU A 64 -8.48 6.05 2.46
CA LEU A 64 -7.94 5.77 1.13
C LEU A 64 -8.96 5.08 0.23
N TRP A 65 -8.70 5.16 -1.07
CA TRP A 65 -9.31 4.33 -2.08
C TRP A 65 -8.27 3.94 -3.13
N GLY A 66 -8.47 2.80 -3.79
CA GLY A 66 -7.54 2.36 -4.80
C GLY A 66 -8.10 1.32 -5.73
N VAL A 67 -7.31 1.07 -6.77
CA VAL A 67 -7.53 0.01 -7.75
C VAL A 67 -6.23 -0.73 -7.98
N SER A 68 -6.32 -2.03 -8.23
CA SER A 68 -5.17 -2.82 -8.64
C SER A 68 -5.55 -3.90 -9.63
N THR A 69 -4.56 -4.31 -10.41
CA THR A 69 -4.63 -5.50 -11.25
C THR A 69 -3.49 -6.44 -10.91
N PHE A 70 -3.75 -7.74 -10.95
CA PHE A 70 -2.78 -8.78 -10.58
C PHE A 70 -3.16 -10.10 -11.27
N ARG A 71 -2.28 -11.09 -11.20
CA ARG A 71 -2.53 -12.49 -11.50
C ARG A 71 -2.89 -13.19 -10.22
N ASN A 72 -4.07 -13.82 -10.17
CA ASN A 72 -4.45 -14.61 -9.01
C ASN A 72 -3.62 -15.90 -8.89
N SER A 73 -3.91 -16.72 -7.87
CA SER A 73 -3.25 -18.00 -7.62
C SER A 73 -3.26 -18.95 -8.83
N PHE A 74 -4.17 -18.77 -9.79
CA PHE A 74 -4.28 -19.60 -10.99
C PHE A 74 -3.86 -18.84 -12.27
N SER A 75 -3.01 -17.83 -12.10
CA SER A 75 -2.48 -16.98 -13.18
C SER A 75 -3.53 -16.21 -13.99
N GLN A 76 -4.78 -16.10 -13.49
CA GLN A 76 -5.83 -15.34 -14.17
C GLN A 76 -5.73 -13.86 -13.81
N ARG A 77 -5.79 -13.00 -14.82
CA ARG A 77 -5.85 -11.54 -14.64
C ARG A 77 -7.09 -11.19 -13.84
N SER A 78 -6.85 -10.55 -12.70
CA SER A 78 -7.85 -10.14 -11.73
C SER A 78 -7.71 -8.65 -11.42
N TYR A 79 -8.76 -8.07 -10.86
CA TYR A 79 -8.87 -6.66 -10.52
C TYR A 79 -9.43 -6.53 -9.11
N TYR A 80 -8.95 -5.55 -8.36
CA TYR A 80 -9.44 -5.22 -7.03
C TYR A 80 -9.69 -3.72 -6.94
N ALA A 81 -10.92 -3.32 -6.62
CA ALA A 81 -11.28 -1.95 -6.31
C ALA A 81 -11.70 -1.86 -4.84
N TYR A 82 -11.19 -0.87 -4.11
CA TYR A 82 -11.30 -0.85 -2.65
C TYR A 82 -11.34 0.54 -2.04
N LEU A 83 -11.91 0.58 -0.85
CA LEU A 83 -11.79 1.65 0.14
C LEU A 83 -11.01 1.12 1.34
N GLY A 84 -10.45 1.99 2.16
CA GLY A 84 -9.75 1.54 3.36
C GLY A 84 -9.36 2.65 4.31
N LYS A 85 -8.61 2.24 5.33
CA LYS A 85 -7.98 3.14 6.28
C LYS A 85 -6.58 2.66 6.62
N ALA A 86 -5.64 3.60 6.66
CA ALA A 86 -4.32 3.43 7.23
C ALA A 86 -4.24 4.12 8.60
N TRP A 87 -3.55 3.48 9.53
CA TRP A 87 -3.25 3.98 10.86
C TRP A 87 -1.74 4.07 10.99
N GLU A 88 -1.22 5.28 10.83
CA GLU A 88 0.21 5.59 11.02
C GLU A 88 0.58 5.51 12.50
N HIS A 89 1.75 4.95 12.78
CA HIS A 89 2.33 5.02 14.12
C HIS A 89 2.84 6.44 14.39
N ALA A 90 2.69 6.95 15.61
CA ALA A 90 3.08 8.31 15.96
C ALA A 90 4.59 8.59 15.77
N ASP A 91 5.43 7.66 16.21
CA ASP A 91 6.89 7.87 16.26
C ASP A 91 7.71 7.09 15.23
N TRP A 92 7.13 6.08 14.58
CA TRP A 92 7.83 5.16 13.69
C TRP A 92 7.21 5.22 12.31
N PRO A 93 7.97 5.07 11.22
CA PRO A 93 7.44 5.15 9.86
C PRO A 93 6.79 3.82 9.46
N VAL A 94 5.85 3.37 10.28
CA VAL A 94 5.14 2.10 10.20
C VAL A 94 3.65 2.39 10.30
N TYR A 95 2.85 1.69 9.50
CA TYR A 95 1.39 1.79 9.55
C TYR A 95 0.73 0.42 9.46
N ALA A 96 -0.44 0.32 10.07
CA ALA A 96 -1.39 -0.73 9.75
C ALA A 96 -2.36 -0.22 8.68
N LYS A 97 -2.81 -1.09 7.78
CA LYS A 97 -3.82 -0.77 6.78
C LYS A 97 -4.87 -1.87 6.75
N LEU A 98 -6.13 -1.48 6.55
CA LEU A 98 -7.20 -2.40 6.22
C LEU A 98 -7.95 -1.86 5.01
N SER A 99 -7.99 -2.65 3.93
CA SER A 99 -8.81 -2.35 2.76
C SER A 99 -9.97 -3.33 2.63
N GLY A 100 -11.12 -2.82 2.20
CA GLY A 100 -12.31 -3.59 1.88
C GLY A 100 -12.81 -3.24 0.49
N GLY A 101 -13.17 -4.26 -0.28
CA GLY A 101 -13.57 -4.02 -1.66
C GLY A 101 -14.00 -5.26 -2.42
N LEU A 102 -13.96 -5.15 -3.74
CA LEU A 102 -14.47 -6.17 -4.66
C LEU A 102 -13.35 -6.66 -5.58
N ILE A 103 -13.14 -7.97 -5.61
CA ILE A 103 -12.26 -8.65 -6.56
C ILE A 103 -13.07 -9.26 -7.69
N GLN A 104 -12.63 -9.05 -8.93
CA GLN A 104 -13.15 -9.72 -10.12
C GLN A 104 -12.00 -10.45 -10.81
N GLY A 105 -12.23 -11.66 -11.34
CA GLY A 105 -11.26 -12.33 -12.22
C GLY A 105 -11.10 -13.84 -12.01
N TYR A 106 -11.64 -14.37 -10.91
CA TYR A 106 -11.70 -15.81 -10.65
C TYR A 106 -12.79 -16.45 -11.51
N LYS A 107 -12.37 -17.25 -12.50
CA LYS A 107 -13.26 -17.82 -13.53
C LYS A 107 -13.12 -19.34 -13.62
N GLY A 108 -14.11 -19.98 -14.24
CA GLY A 108 -14.11 -21.42 -14.48
C GLY A 108 -14.15 -22.21 -13.18
N ASP A 109 -13.31 -23.24 -13.10
CA ASP A 109 -13.25 -24.17 -11.96
C ASP A 109 -12.76 -23.51 -10.66
N TYR A 110 -12.22 -22.29 -10.74
CA TYR A 110 -11.67 -21.55 -9.59
C TYR A 110 -12.61 -20.50 -9.03
N LYS A 111 -13.84 -20.38 -9.57
CA LYS A 111 -14.81 -19.37 -9.14
C LYS A 111 -15.15 -19.46 -7.65
N ASP A 112 -15.13 -20.65 -7.05
CA ASP A 112 -15.53 -20.85 -5.64
C ASP A 112 -14.33 -20.79 -4.68
N LYS A 113 -13.13 -20.44 -5.18
CA LYS A 113 -11.92 -20.28 -4.35
C LYS A 113 -11.88 -18.97 -3.57
N ILE A 114 -12.71 -17.99 -3.95
CA ILE A 114 -13.02 -16.84 -3.09
C ILE A 114 -14.49 -16.92 -2.68
N PRO A 115 -14.80 -16.74 -1.38
CA PRO A 115 -16.18 -16.67 -0.91
C PRO A 115 -17.02 -15.69 -1.73
N LEU A 116 -18.27 -16.07 -2.01
CA LEU A 116 -19.28 -15.24 -2.66
C LEU A 116 -19.00 -14.85 -4.13
N ASN A 117 -17.96 -15.41 -4.77
CA ASN A 117 -17.64 -15.14 -6.18
C ASN A 117 -18.54 -15.87 -7.21
N HIS A 118 -19.65 -16.47 -6.78
CA HIS A 118 -20.64 -17.06 -7.70
C HIS A 118 -21.29 -16.02 -8.63
N PHE A 119 -21.20 -14.74 -8.30
CA PHE A 119 -21.60 -13.61 -9.15
C PHE A 119 -20.47 -13.10 -10.07
N GLY A 120 -19.30 -13.75 -10.07
CA GLY A 120 -18.11 -13.31 -10.80
C GLY A 120 -17.33 -12.17 -10.14
N VAL A 121 -17.81 -11.70 -8.98
CA VAL A 121 -17.18 -10.70 -8.12
C VAL A 121 -17.24 -11.17 -6.67
N ALA A 122 -16.16 -10.97 -5.93
CA ALA A 122 -15.99 -11.42 -4.56
C ALA A 122 -15.69 -10.25 -3.61
N PRO A 123 -16.45 -10.08 -2.52
CA PRO A 123 -16.08 -9.12 -1.48
C PRO A 123 -14.88 -9.65 -0.69
N VAL A 124 -13.92 -8.77 -0.41
CA VAL A 124 -12.72 -9.11 0.36
C VAL A 124 -12.34 -8.01 1.35
N LEU A 125 -11.74 -8.44 2.46
CA LEU A 125 -11.05 -7.60 3.42
C LEU A 125 -9.57 -8.01 3.43
N ILE A 126 -8.67 -7.06 3.25
CA ILE A 126 -7.23 -7.31 3.15
C ILE A 126 -6.50 -6.42 4.17
N PRO A 127 -6.00 -7.01 5.27
CA PRO A 127 -5.12 -6.30 6.18
C PRO A 127 -3.69 -6.29 5.63
N ALA A 128 -2.97 -5.21 5.93
CA ALA A 128 -1.55 -5.06 5.64
C ALA A 128 -0.83 -4.29 6.76
N VAL A 129 0.47 -4.51 6.87
CA VAL A 129 1.37 -3.67 7.65
C VAL A 129 2.43 -3.13 6.70
N GLY A 130 2.67 -1.83 6.74
CA GLY A 130 3.65 -1.19 5.87
C GLY A 130 4.67 -0.39 6.65
N VAL A 131 5.81 -0.17 5.98
CA VAL A 131 6.87 0.74 6.42
C VAL A 131 7.21 1.69 5.28
N HIS A 132 7.67 2.88 5.60
CA HIS A 132 8.11 3.83 4.57
C HIS A 132 9.38 4.58 4.94
N TYR A 133 10.12 5.02 3.93
CA TYR A 133 11.28 5.90 4.10
C TYR A 133 11.29 6.91 2.96
N GLY A 134 11.06 8.18 3.30
CA GLY A 134 10.77 9.21 2.30
C GLY A 134 9.58 8.80 1.43
N PRO A 135 9.69 8.86 0.09
CA PRO A 135 8.59 8.51 -0.80
C PRO A 135 8.44 7.00 -1.03
N VAL A 136 9.38 6.16 -0.59
CA VAL A 136 9.33 4.71 -0.86
C VAL A 136 8.63 3.99 0.28
N GLY A 137 7.69 3.10 -0.06
CA GLY A 137 6.95 2.27 0.88
C GLY A 137 7.12 0.78 0.58
N THR A 138 6.92 -0.05 1.59
CA THR A 138 6.83 -1.51 1.48
C THR A 138 5.69 -2.00 2.34
N GLU A 139 4.88 -2.95 1.84
CA GLU A 139 3.74 -3.51 2.55
C GLU A 139 3.83 -5.03 2.60
N LEU A 140 3.65 -5.61 3.79
CA LEU A 140 3.29 -7.01 3.95
C LEU A 140 1.76 -7.11 3.95
N VAL A 141 1.23 -7.75 2.92
CA VAL A 141 -0.20 -7.90 2.65
C VAL A 141 -0.63 -9.33 2.97
N VAL A 142 -1.68 -9.47 3.77
CA VAL A 142 -2.23 -10.79 4.15
C VAL A 142 -3.48 -11.07 3.32
N LEU A 143 -3.38 -12.04 2.42
CA LEU A 143 -4.44 -12.42 1.49
C LEU A 143 -5.32 -13.53 2.10
N GLY A 144 -5.85 -13.24 3.29
CA GLY A 144 -6.63 -14.20 4.09
C GLY A 144 -5.85 -15.49 4.37
N ALA A 145 -6.55 -16.62 4.30
CA ALA A 145 -5.96 -17.94 4.48
C ALA A 145 -5.24 -18.49 3.23
N ALA A 146 -5.01 -17.68 2.19
CA ALA A 146 -4.39 -18.13 0.93
C ALA A 146 -2.89 -17.86 0.88
N ALA A 147 -2.46 -16.62 1.13
CA ALA A 147 -1.08 -16.21 0.94
C ALA A 147 -0.69 -14.96 1.76
N VAL A 148 0.61 -14.69 1.78
CA VAL A 148 1.19 -13.36 2.02
C VAL A 148 1.86 -12.84 0.77
N MET A 149 1.84 -11.53 0.61
CA MET A 149 2.48 -10.82 -0.50
C MET A 149 3.24 -9.62 0.04
N VAL A 150 4.41 -9.35 -0.52
CA VAL A 150 5.18 -8.14 -0.26
C VAL A 150 5.06 -7.22 -1.46
N ASN A 151 4.62 -6.00 -1.21
CA ASN A 151 4.56 -4.94 -2.20
C ASN A 151 5.63 -3.90 -1.92
N VAL A 152 6.12 -3.24 -2.97
CA VAL A 152 6.90 -2.01 -2.88
C VAL A 152 6.22 -0.93 -3.70
N GLY A 153 6.42 0.34 -3.33
CA GLY A 153 5.80 1.44 -4.05
C GLY A 153 6.41 2.80 -3.79
N TYR A 154 5.86 3.80 -4.48
CA TYR A 154 6.29 5.19 -4.46
C TYR A 154 5.12 6.14 -4.19
N ARG A 155 5.31 7.05 -3.24
CA ARG A 155 4.37 8.08 -2.79
C ARG A 155 4.70 9.43 -3.45
N PHE A 156 3.72 10.12 -4.03
CA PHE A 156 3.88 11.41 -4.70
C PHE A 156 2.66 12.34 -4.61
#